data_AF-A0A978VC45-F1
#
_entry.id   AF-A0A978VC45-F1
#
_cell.length_a   1.000
_cell.length_b   1.000
_cell.length_c   1.000
_cell.angle_alpha   90.00
_cell.angle_beta   90.00
_cell.angle_gamma   90.00
#
_symmetry.space_group_name_H-M   'P 1'
#
loop_
_entity.id
_entity.type
_entity.pdbx_description
1 polymer ?
#
loop_
_entity_poly.entity_id
_entity_poly.type
_entity_poly.pdbx_seq_one_letter_code
_entity_poly.pdbx_strand_id
1 'polypeptide(L)' 'MNCMESDREALIDFKNGLHDPANRLSSWKGSNCCHWRGISCENTTGAVIAVDLRNPHPTYNYNDESLDRIRLD' A
#
# COMPACT_ATOMS: atom_id res chain seq x y z
N MET A 1 3.85 -16.11 -1.30
CA MET A 1 2.40 -16.23 -1.05
C MET A 1 1.68 -15.47 -2.14
N ASN A 2 0.64 -16.03 -2.75
CA ASN A 2 -0.16 -15.32 -3.75
C ASN A 2 -1.40 -14.74 -3.09
N CYS A 3 -1.89 -13.60 -3.56
CA CYS A 3 -3.13 -13.02 -3.07
C CYS A 3 -4.35 -13.56 -3.83
N MET A 4 -5.54 -13.26 -3.32
CA MET A 4 -6.78 -13.56 -4.04
C MET A 4 -6.83 -12.79 -5.37
N GLU A 5 -7.39 -13.42 -6.40
CA GLU A 5 -7.51 -12.83 -7.74
C GLU A 5 -8.27 -11.50 -7.71
N SER A 6 -9.37 -11.46 -6.95
CA SER A 6 -10.20 -10.28 -6.74
C SER A 6 -9.44 -9.13 -6.09
N ASP A 7 -8.58 -9.44 -5.11
CA ASP A 7 -7.76 -8.43 -4.44
C ASP A 7 -6.74 -7.85 -5.42
N ARG A 8 -6.10 -8.70 -6.22
CA ARG A 8 -5.15 -8.26 -7.24
C ARG A 8 -5.82 -7.35 -8.27
N GLU A 9 -6.99 -7.73 -8.78
CA GLU A 9 -7.75 -6.92 -9.74
C GLU A 9 -8.12 -5.56 -9.13
N ALA A 10 -8.68 -5.55 -7.92
CA ALA A 10 -9.02 -4.31 -7.22
C ALA A 10 -7.81 -3.39 -7.01
N LEU A 11 -6.63 -3.95 -6.69
CA LEU A 11 -5.41 -3.18 -6.51
C LEU A 11 -4.86 -2.62 -7.83
N ILE A 12 -4.99 -3.35 -8.94
CA ILE A 12 -4.61 -2.85 -10.27
C ILE A 12 -5.54 -1.71 -10.69
N ASP A 13 -6.85 -1.84 -10.46
CA ASP A 13 -7.82 -0.77 -10.75
C ASP A 13 -7.54 0.46 -9.87
N PHE A 14 -7.28 0.25 -8.58
CA PHE A 14 -6.86 1.31 -7.66
C PHE A 14 -5.60 2.03 -8.14
N LYS A 15 -4.56 1.28 -8.56
CA LYS A 15 -3.33 1.84 -9.13
C LYS A 15 -3.60 2.69 -10.37
N ASN A 16 -4.44 2.20 -11.28
CA ASN A 16 -4.77 2.91 -12.53
C ASN A 16 -5.54 4.22 -12.27
N GLY A 17 -6.25 4.32 -11.15
CA GLY A 17 -6.93 5.54 -10.71
C GLY A 17 -6.03 6.62 -10.11
N LEU A 18 -4.73 6.35 -9.91
CA LEU A 18 -3.82 7.27 -9.23
C LEU A 18 -2.80 7.90 -10.17
N HIS A 19 -2.52 9.19 -9.95
CA HIS A 19 -1.35 9.85 -10.51
C HIS A 19 -0.14 9.58 -9.61
N ASP A 20 0.77 8.72 -10.04
CA ASP A 20 1.95 8.28 -9.28
C ASP A 20 3.28 8.78 -9.90
N PRO A 21 3.58 10.09 -9.83
CA PRO A 21 4.82 10.64 -10.42
C PRO A 21 6.08 10.14 -9.72
N ALA A 22 5.95 9.68 -8.46
CA ALA A 22 7.06 9.17 -7.66
C ALA A 22 7.31 7.66 -7.85
N ASN A 23 6.55 6.98 -8.73
CA ASN A 23 6.66 5.54 -8.99
C ASN A 23 6.57 4.67 -7.72
N ARG A 24 5.77 5.09 -6.73
CA ARG A 24 5.58 4.34 -5.49
C ARG A 24 4.94 2.97 -5.74
N LEU A 25 4.07 2.88 -6.75
CA LEU A 25 3.32 1.68 -7.13
C LEU A 25 4.03 0.87 -8.22
N SER A 26 5.31 1.15 -8.51
CA SER A 26 6.09 0.45 -9.55
C SER A 26 6.23 -1.06 -9.34
N SER A 27 6.15 -1.52 -8.08
CA SER A 27 6.16 -2.95 -7.75
C SER A 27 4.83 -3.65 -8.00
N TRP A 28 3.74 -2.91 -8.23
CA TRP A 28 2.40 -3.46 -8.38
C TRP A 28 2.19 -4.01 -9.80
N LYS A 29 2.72 -5.21 -10.03
CA LYS A 29 2.67 -5.93 -11.30
C LYS A 29 2.84 -7.44 -11.09
N GLY A 30 2.30 -8.24 -12.01
CA GLY A 30 2.33 -9.70 -11.92
C GLY A 30 1.23 -10.26 -11.01
N SER A 31 1.33 -11.54 -10.64
CA SER A 31 0.29 -12.25 -9.87
C SER A 31 0.43 -12.09 -8.35
N ASN A 32 1.67 -12.11 -7.84
CA ASN A 32 1.95 -12.21 -6.40
C ASN A 32 1.82 -10.86 -5.65
N CYS A 33 0.60 -10.34 -5.51
CA CYS A 33 0.41 -9.00 -4.94
C CYS A 33 0.82 -8.86 -3.46
N CYS A 34 0.87 -9.94 -2.69
CA CYS A 34 1.44 -9.93 -1.33
C CYS A 34 2.93 -9.57 -1.28
N HIS A 35 3.65 -9.62 -2.42
CA HIS A 35 5.05 -9.18 -2.50
C HIS A 35 5.19 -7.76 -3.05
N TRP A 36 4.08 -7.09 -3.40
CA TRP A 36 4.12 -5.70 -3.79
C TRP A 36 4.41 -4.81 -2.58
N ARG A 37 5.16 -3.73 -2.81
CA ARG A 37 5.49 -2.77 -1.76
C ARG A 37 4.20 -2.18 -1.19
N GLY A 38 4.11 -2.18 0.14
CA GLY A 38 2.98 -1.62 0.87
C GLY A 38 1.77 -2.55 0.99
N ILE A 39 1.81 -3.76 0.42
CA ILE A 39 0.72 -4.74 0.57
C ILE A 39 1.02 -5.67 1.74
N SER A 40 0.04 -5.83 2.63
CA SER A 40 0.05 -6.86 3.68
C SER A 40 -1.07 -7.85 3.43
N CYS A 41 -0.77 -9.14 3.55
CA CYS A 41 -1.73 -10.22 3.38
C CYS A 41 -1.89 -11.03 4.67
N GLU A 42 -3.07 -11.62 4.86
CA GLU A 42 -3.27 -12.68 5.84
C GLU A 42 -2.58 -13.97 5.35
N ASN A 43 -1.86 -14.65 6.25
CA ASN A 43 -0.90 -15.67 5.88
C ASN A 43 -1.53 -16.98 5.35
N THR A 44 -2.79 -17.24 5.63
CA THR A 44 -3.46 -18.52 5.31
C THR A 44 -4.24 -18.42 4.00
N THR A 45 -4.98 -17.33 3.85
CA THR A 45 -5.93 -17.06 2.78
C THR A 45 -5.32 -16.26 1.64
N GLY A 46 -4.23 -15.53 1.91
CA GLY A 46 -3.68 -14.55 0.98
C GLY A 46 -4.57 -13.32 0.79
N ALA A 47 -5.60 -13.14 1.62
CA ALA A 47 -6.45 -11.95 1.58
C ALA A 47 -5.61 -10.71 1.89
N VAL A 48 -5.76 -9.65 1.10
CA VAL A 48 -5.11 -8.37 1.37
C VAL A 48 -5.80 -7.69 2.54
N ILE A 49 -5.04 -7.46 3.61
CA ILE A 49 -5.55 -6.88 4.87
C ILE A 49 -5.11 -5.44 5.09
N ALA A 50 -4.09 -4.96 4.37
CA ALA A 50 -3.67 -3.57 4.43
C ALA A 50 -2.94 -3.12 3.15
N VAL A 51 -3.12 -1.84 2.83
CA VAL A 51 -2.40 -1.11 1.79
C VAL A 51 -1.75 0.12 2.44
N ASP A 52 -0.41 0.17 2.42
CA ASP A 52 0.39 1.27 2.98
C ASP A 52 1.05 2.08 1.87
N LEU A 53 0.56 3.30 1.67
CA LEU A 53 1.07 4.27 0.69
C LEU A 53 1.73 5.47 1.36
N ARG A 54 2.07 5.37 2.66
CA ARG A 54 2.65 6.47 3.41
C ARG A 54 3.90 6.99 2.73
N ASN A 55 4.07 8.30 2.79
CA ASN A 55 5.27 8.93 2.27
C ASN A 55 6.46 8.56 3.18
N PRO A 56 7.49 7.85 2.69
CA PRO A 56 8.66 7.49 3.51
C PRO A 56 9.54 8.70 3.83
N HIS A 57 9.36 9.80 3.09
CA HIS A 57 10.04 11.07 3.30
C HIS A 57 8.98 12.16 3.54
N PRO A 58 8.32 12.13 4.71
CA PRO A 58 7.39 13.20 5.05
C PRO A 58 8.15 14.52 4.98
N THR A 59 7.60 15.49 4.24
CA THR A 59 8.12 16.85 4.29
C THR A 59 7.76 17.39 5.67
N TYR A 60 8.72 17.35 6.58
CA TYR A 60 8.55 17.96 7.90
C TYR A 60 8.43 19.46 7.72
N ASN A 61 7.21 19.97 7.82
CA ASN A 61 7.03 21.37 8.18
C ASN A 61 7.23 21.41 9.69
N TYR A 62 8.30 22.07 10.17
CA TYR A 62 8.56 22.22 11.61
C TYR A 62 7.43 22.91 12.38
N ASN A 63 6.44 23.47 11.65
CA ASN A 63 5.26 24.12 12.18
C ASN A 63 3.98 23.26 12.08
N ASP A 64 4.09 21.96 11.75
CA ASP A 64 2.96 21.04 11.64
C ASP A 64 2.87 20.14 12.89
N GLU A 65 1.92 20.44 13.77
CA GLU A 65 1.65 19.71 15.02
C GLU A 65 0.98 18.33 14.79
N SER A 66 0.79 17.90 13.54
CA SER A 66 0.17 16.60 13.21
C SER A 66 1.07 15.37 13.47
N LEU A 67 2.20 15.52 14.17
CA LEU A 67 3.18 14.46 14.41
C LEU A 67 2.85 13.54 15.61
N ASP A 68 1.59 13.51 16.05
CA ASP A 68 1.16 12.52 17.01
C ASP A 68 0.84 11.21 16.29
N ARG A 69 1.74 10.24 16.50
CA ARG A 69 1.50 8.81 16.32
C ARG A 69 0.09 8.48 16.81
N ILE A 70 -0.84 8.18 15.89
CA ILE A 70 -2.05 7.46 16.29
C ILE A 70 -1.57 6.06 16.68
N ARG A 71 -1.35 5.86 17.99
CA ARG A 71 -1.45 4.53 18.59
C ARG A 71 -2.91 4.15 18.46
N LEU A 72 -3.17 2.98 17.87
CA LEU A 72 -4.45 2.31 18.03
C LEU A 72 -4.29 1.46 19.29
N ASP A 73 -4.47 2.10 20.46
CA ASP A 73 -5.08 1.42 21.60
C ASP A 73 -6.60 1.30 21.39
#